data_AF-A0A8T2QJC2-F1
#
_entry.id   AF-A0A8T2QJC2-F1
#
_cell.length_a   1.000
_cell.length_b   1.000
_cell.length_c   1.000
_cell.angle_alpha   90.00
_cell.angle_beta   90.00
_cell.angle_gamma   90.00
#
_symmetry.space_group_name_H-M   'P 1'
#
loop_
_entity.id
_entity.type
_entity.pdbx_description
1 polymer ?
#
loop_
_entity_poly.entity_id
_entity_poly.type
_entity_poly.pdbx_seq_one_letter_code
_entity_poly.pdbx_strand_id
1 'polypeptide(L)'
;MEDLVARINHEVAVKDFLTMKVKDVEMELDKVRRTSLENLQQAVSIEREGYMTLQWELEDCKVALAKALEEARTAQESKARTEQELQGVESENKRLQRRLTETNEKLELLQADRDNFKAKALAEVKVLAKEVKALRKTQPKLKQKLEAAQRSNTELEAQIERKKKEKEERTKLLLDVGALRERLQQCTMDFLAKEDAGENDKNAAVADAADLLSTSDSRIGLLIAEAQLLAEEVGDDEGDTFRESQSHIDETCSISKDGINALRRFLMDIFVDNAHLHKLVNSLTLKALLAESKHDKVQSKEAMPRKSMLHRFL
;
A
#
# COMPACT_ATOMS: atom_id res chain seq x y z
N MET A 1 -64.77 -175.54 -37.08
CA MET A 1 -65.81 -174.63 -36.51
C MET A 1 -65.22 -173.82 -35.36
N GLU A 2 -64.55 -174.45 -34.39
CA GLU A 2 -63.97 -173.77 -33.21
C GLU A 2 -62.84 -172.78 -33.53
N ASP A 3 -61.89 -173.11 -34.41
CA ASP A 3 -60.78 -172.20 -34.79
C ASP A 3 -61.23 -170.90 -35.47
N LEU A 4 -62.30 -170.96 -36.28
CA LEU A 4 -62.86 -169.79 -36.96
C LEU A 4 -63.56 -168.87 -35.96
N VAL A 5 -64.28 -169.45 -34.99
CA VAL A 5 -64.92 -168.71 -33.90
C VAL A 5 -63.88 -168.04 -33.01
N ALA A 6 -62.77 -168.73 -32.69
CA ALA A 6 -61.66 -168.14 -31.94
C ALA A 6 -61.00 -166.97 -32.67
N ARG A 7 -60.79 -167.08 -33.99
CA ARG A 7 -60.24 -166.00 -34.82
C ARG A 7 -61.18 -164.80 -34.92
N ILE A 8 -62.48 -165.04 -35.15
CA ILE A 8 -63.49 -163.96 -35.19
C ILE A 8 -63.57 -163.27 -33.82
N ASN A 9 -63.59 -164.01 -32.71
CA ASN A 9 -63.58 -163.43 -31.37
C ASN A 9 -62.30 -162.61 -31.11
N HIS A 10 -61.15 -163.06 -31.61
CA HIS A 10 -59.91 -162.31 -31.53
C HIS A 10 -59.95 -161.03 -32.37
N GLU A 11 -60.44 -161.09 -33.61
CA GLU A 11 -60.61 -159.92 -34.49
C GLU A 11 -61.60 -158.90 -33.89
N VAL A 12 -62.69 -159.37 -33.29
CA VAL A 12 -63.63 -158.52 -32.54
C VAL A 12 -62.94 -157.85 -31.35
N ALA A 13 -62.16 -158.60 -30.55
CA ALA A 13 -61.41 -158.04 -29.44
C ALA A 13 -60.36 -157.00 -29.88
N VAL A 14 -59.65 -157.26 -30.99
CA VAL A 14 -58.69 -156.33 -31.59
C VAL A 14 -59.40 -155.07 -32.11
N LYS A 15 -60.54 -155.22 -32.78
CA LYS A 15 -61.35 -154.10 -33.26
C LYS A 15 -61.85 -153.24 -32.10
N ASP A 16 -62.35 -153.86 -31.04
CA ASP A 16 -62.84 -153.14 -29.86
C ASP A 16 -61.70 -152.39 -29.16
N PHE A 17 -60.52 -153.01 -29.06
CA PHE A 17 -59.31 -152.36 -28.57
C PHE A 17 -58.89 -151.16 -29.42
N LEU A 18 -58.86 -151.31 -30.76
CA LEU A 18 -58.53 -150.23 -31.68
C LEU A 18 -59.56 -149.10 -31.61
N THR A 19 -60.85 -149.43 -31.49
CA THR A 19 -61.93 -148.44 -31.34
C THR A 19 -61.78 -147.66 -30.04
N MET A 20 -61.42 -148.33 -28.94
CA MET A 20 -61.09 -147.65 -27.68
C MET A 20 -59.88 -146.73 -27.83
N LYS A 21 -58.81 -147.20 -28.49
CA LYS A 21 -57.60 -146.40 -28.73
C LYS A 21 -57.85 -145.17 -29.59
N VAL A 22 -58.68 -145.28 -30.63
CA VAL A 22 -59.07 -144.13 -31.45
C VAL A 22 -59.81 -143.10 -30.59
N LYS A 23 -60.76 -143.53 -29.75
CA LYS A 23 -61.49 -142.63 -28.83
C LYS A 23 -60.57 -141.97 -27.80
N ASP A 24 -59.63 -142.72 -27.23
CA ASP A 24 -58.64 -142.17 -26.29
C ASP A 24 -57.80 -141.07 -26.98
N VAL A 25 -57.32 -141.33 -28.20
CA VAL A 25 -56.54 -140.37 -28.98
C VAL A 25 -57.37 -139.14 -29.39
N GLU A 26 -58.63 -139.31 -29.78
CA GLU A 26 -59.53 -138.18 -30.06
C GLU A 26 -59.76 -137.32 -28.82
N MET A 27 -59.95 -137.95 -27.65
CA MET A 27 -60.09 -137.24 -26.38
C MET A 27 -58.82 -136.48 -25.99
N GLU A 28 -57.65 -137.08 -26.18
CA GLU A 28 -56.36 -136.43 -25.98
C GLU A 28 -56.16 -135.27 -26.96
N LEU A 29 -56.50 -135.45 -28.24
CA LEU A 29 -56.41 -134.40 -29.26
C LEU A 29 -57.31 -133.22 -28.92
N ASP A 30 -58.54 -133.46 -28.48
CA ASP A 30 -59.46 -132.39 -28.08
C ASP A 30 -59.00 -131.70 -26.80
N LYS A 31 -58.40 -132.43 -25.86
CA LYS A 31 -57.77 -131.85 -24.67
C LYS A 31 -56.59 -130.96 -25.04
N VAL A 32 -55.73 -131.41 -25.96
CA VAL A 32 -54.59 -130.64 -26.47
C VAL A 32 -55.08 -129.40 -27.23
N ARG A 33 -56.13 -129.50 -28.05
CA ARG A 33 -56.73 -128.34 -28.75
C ARG A 33 -57.28 -127.31 -27.79
N ARG A 34 -58.07 -127.73 -26.79
CA ARG A 34 -58.64 -126.82 -25.78
C ARG A 34 -57.54 -126.12 -24.97
N THR A 35 -56.58 -126.88 -24.47
CA THR A 35 -55.45 -126.30 -23.71
C THR A 35 -54.57 -125.39 -24.58
N SER A 36 -54.33 -125.73 -25.84
CA SER A 36 -53.59 -124.87 -26.77
C SER A 36 -54.35 -123.56 -27.05
N LEU A 37 -55.67 -123.59 -27.17
CA LEU A 37 -56.50 -122.40 -27.38
C LEU A 37 -56.49 -121.50 -26.14
N GLU A 38 -56.69 -122.08 -24.96
CA GLU A 38 -56.63 -121.39 -23.67
C GLU A 38 -55.26 -120.72 -23.46
N ASN A 39 -54.16 -121.44 -23.71
CA ASN A 39 -52.80 -120.90 -23.61
C ASN A 39 -52.58 -119.73 -24.58
N LEU A 40 -53.07 -119.82 -25.81
CA LEU A 40 -52.97 -118.73 -26.79
C LEU A 40 -53.78 -117.51 -26.34
N GLN A 41 -55.01 -117.70 -25.86
CA GLN A 41 -55.85 -116.61 -25.35
C GLN A 41 -55.23 -115.94 -24.12
N GLN A 42 -54.60 -116.71 -23.24
CA GLN A 42 -53.87 -116.20 -22.10
C GLN A 42 -52.65 -115.38 -22.56
N ALA A 43 -51.85 -115.90 -23.50
CA ALA A 43 -50.68 -115.19 -24.04
C ALA A 43 -51.10 -113.87 -24.70
N VAL A 44 -52.17 -113.87 -25.50
CA VAL A 44 -52.70 -112.64 -26.12
C VAL A 44 -53.18 -111.64 -25.07
N SER A 45 -53.81 -112.09 -23.99
CA SER A 45 -54.25 -111.22 -22.90
C SER A 45 -53.07 -110.57 -22.17
N ILE A 46 -52.03 -111.36 -21.85
CA ILE A 46 -50.81 -110.87 -21.20
C ILE A 46 -50.09 -109.83 -22.08
N GLU A 47 -49.95 -110.10 -23.38
CA GLU A 47 -49.33 -109.16 -24.32
C GLU A 47 -50.12 -107.85 -24.45
N ARG A 48 -51.47 -107.92 -24.43
CA ARG A 48 -52.33 -106.73 -24.44
C ARG A 48 -52.15 -105.90 -23.16
N GLU A 49 -52.10 -106.54 -21.99
CA GLU A 49 -51.84 -105.85 -20.73
C GLU A 49 -50.45 -105.21 -20.73
N GLY A 50 -49.43 -105.92 -21.22
CA GLY A 50 -48.07 -105.41 -21.38
C GLY A 50 -48.00 -104.19 -22.31
N TYR A 51 -48.69 -104.25 -23.45
CA TYR A 51 -48.79 -103.12 -24.38
C TYR A 51 -49.44 -101.90 -23.74
N MET A 52 -50.53 -102.08 -22.99
CA MET A 52 -51.20 -100.97 -22.31
C MET A 52 -50.30 -100.33 -21.24
N THR A 53 -49.59 -101.13 -20.44
CA THR A 53 -48.63 -100.62 -19.45
C THR A 53 -47.53 -99.80 -20.12
N LEU A 54 -46.90 -100.33 -21.17
CA LEU A 54 -45.87 -99.61 -21.93
C LEU A 54 -46.40 -98.31 -22.55
N GLN A 55 -47.66 -98.30 -23.00
CA GLN A 55 -48.30 -97.09 -23.53
C GLN A 55 -48.45 -96.02 -22.45
N TRP A 56 -48.85 -96.40 -21.22
CA TRP A 56 -48.92 -95.47 -20.09
C TRP A 56 -47.54 -94.93 -19.71
N GLU A 57 -46.54 -95.80 -19.57
CA GLU A 57 -45.16 -95.40 -19.28
C GLU A 57 -44.61 -94.42 -20.32
N LEU A 58 -44.91 -94.67 -21.60
CA LEU A 58 -44.49 -93.78 -22.69
C LEU A 58 -45.13 -92.38 -22.58
N GLU A 59 -46.42 -92.30 -22.26
CA GLU A 59 -47.09 -91.00 -22.07
C GLU A 59 -46.57 -90.26 -20.83
N ASP A 60 -46.32 -90.97 -19.72
CA ASP A 60 -45.70 -90.39 -18.53
C ASP A 60 -44.29 -89.86 -18.83
N CYS A 61 -43.48 -90.59 -19.58
CA CYS A 61 -42.17 -90.13 -20.05
C CYS A 61 -42.28 -88.89 -20.95
N LYS A 62 -43.26 -88.82 -21.86
CA LYS A 62 -43.47 -87.64 -22.72
C LYS A 62 -43.83 -86.41 -21.91
N VAL A 63 -44.72 -86.54 -20.93
CA VAL A 63 -45.12 -85.43 -20.04
C VAL A 63 -43.92 -84.98 -19.20
N ALA A 64 -43.16 -85.92 -18.64
CA ALA A 64 -41.96 -85.61 -17.87
C ALA A 64 -40.90 -84.88 -18.72
N LEU A 65 -40.69 -85.33 -19.96
CA LEU A 65 -39.76 -84.68 -20.90
C LEU A 65 -40.21 -83.27 -21.25
N ALA A 66 -41.50 -83.06 -21.55
CA ALA A 66 -42.04 -81.74 -21.86
C ALA A 66 -41.85 -80.76 -20.68
N LYS A 67 -42.11 -81.23 -19.45
CA LYS A 67 -41.90 -80.44 -18.24
C LYS A 67 -40.43 -80.08 -18.05
N ALA A 68 -39.52 -81.04 -18.21
CA ALA A 68 -38.09 -80.80 -18.08
C ALA A 68 -37.55 -79.82 -19.15
N LEU A 69 -38.09 -79.85 -20.38
CA LEU A 69 -37.73 -78.90 -21.43
C LEU A 69 -38.19 -77.47 -21.11
N GLU A 70 -39.40 -77.29 -20.59
CA GLU A 70 -39.88 -75.95 -20.16
C GLU A 70 -39.10 -75.43 -18.94
N GLU A 71 -38.79 -76.29 -17.97
CA GLU A 71 -37.92 -75.94 -16.84
C GLU A 71 -36.51 -75.53 -17.32
N ALA A 72 -35.93 -76.26 -18.27
CA ALA A 72 -34.64 -75.92 -18.86
C ALA A 72 -34.69 -74.58 -19.63
N ARG A 73 -35.78 -74.33 -20.36
CA ARG A 73 -35.99 -73.07 -21.10
C ARG A 73 -36.09 -71.88 -20.16
N THR A 74 -36.92 -71.97 -19.12
CA THR A 74 -37.08 -70.89 -18.14
C THR A 74 -35.80 -70.65 -17.33
N ALA A 75 -35.06 -71.71 -17.00
CA ALA A 75 -33.73 -71.61 -16.41
C ALA A 75 -32.74 -70.87 -17.34
N GLN A 76 -32.75 -71.18 -18.65
CA GLN A 76 -31.89 -70.50 -19.62
C GLN A 76 -32.27 -69.02 -19.80
N GLU A 77 -33.56 -68.71 -19.85
CA GLU A 77 -34.04 -67.32 -19.95
C GLU A 77 -33.70 -66.50 -18.70
N SER A 78 -33.86 -67.08 -17.50
CA SER A 78 -33.45 -66.42 -16.25
C SER A 78 -31.94 -66.20 -16.18
N LYS A 79 -31.13 -67.17 -16.60
CA LYS A 79 -29.67 -67.04 -16.71
C LYS A 79 -29.26 -65.94 -17.68
N ALA A 80 -29.89 -65.85 -18.84
CA ALA A 80 -29.60 -64.79 -19.81
C ALA A 80 -29.91 -63.39 -19.24
N ARG A 81 -30.99 -63.25 -18.46
CA ARG A 81 -31.32 -61.98 -17.78
C ARG A 81 -30.27 -61.59 -16.74
N THR A 82 -29.86 -62.53 -15.88
CA THR A 82 -28.84 -62.23 -14.86
C THR A 82 -27.47 -61.96 -15.46
N GLU A 83 -27.10 -62.62 -16.56
CA GLU A 83 -25.88 -62.30 -17.32
C GLU A 83 -25.94 -60.89 -17.92
N GLN A 84 -27.09 -60.47 -18.46
CA GLN A 84 -27.27 -59.11 -18.98
C GLN A 84 -27.18 -58.05 -17.87
N GLU A 85 -27.82 -58.30 -16.73
CA GLU A 85 -27.74 -57.41 -15.55
C GLU A 85 -26.29 -57.31 -15.04
N LEU A 86 -25.57 -58.44 -14.96
CA LEU A 86 -24.18 -58.48 -14.56
C LEU A 86 -23.30 -57.66 -15.50
N GLN A 87 -23.47 -57.79 -16.83
CA GLN A 87 -22.75 -56.96 -17.81
C GLN A 87 -23.04 -55.46 -17.63
N GLY A 88 -24.29 -55.11 -17.32
CA GLY A 88 -24.69 -53.74 -16.99
C GLY A 88 -23.92 -53.21 -15.79
N VAL A 89 -23.93 -53.95 -14.67
CA VAL A 89 -23.21 -53.60 -13.43
C VAL A 89 -21.71 -53.51 -13.66
N GLU A 90 -21.11 -54.43 -14.41
CA GLU A 90 -19.68 -54.40 -14.74
C GLU A 90 -19.30 -53.14 -15.55
N SER A 91 -20.13 -52.78 -16.53
CA SER A 91 -19.91 -51.58 -17.35
C SER A 91 -19.98 -50.29 -16.51
N GLU A 92 -20.94 -50.23 -15.59
CA GLU A 92 -21.08 -49.11 -14.67
C GLU A 92 -19.92 -49.05 -13.67
N ASN A 93 -19.50 -50.19 -13.12
CA ASN A 93 -18.36 -50.25 -12.22
C ASN A 93 -17.08 -49.74 -12.90
N LYS A 94 -16.81 -50.16 -14.15
CA LYS A 94 -15.70 -49.62 -14.97
C LYS A 94 -15.81 -48.11 -15.20
N ARG A 95 -17.03 -47.59 -15.39
CA ARG A 95 -17.27 -46.14 -15.53
C ARG A 95 -16.99 -45.40 -14.22
N LEU A 96 -17.45 -45.93 -13.09
CA LEU A 96 -17.23 -45.36 -11.76
C LEU A 96 -15.76 -45.38 -11.37
N GLN A 97 -15.04 -46.47 -11.68
CA GLN A 97 -13.58 -46.57 -11.46
C GLN A 97 -12.82 -45.49 -12.22
N ARG A 98 -13.14 -45.25 -13.51
CA ARG A 98 -12.53 -44.16 -14.29
C ARG A 98 -12.82 -42.79 -13.69
N ARG A 99 -14.05 -42.54 -13.24
CA ARG A 99 -14.39 -41.27 -12.57
C ARG A 99 -13.62 -41.10 -11.27
N LEU A 100 -13.46 -42.18 -10.50
CA LEU A 100 -12.70 -42.16 -9.26
C LEU A 100 -11.23 -41.80 -9.51
N THR A 101 -10.58 -42.42 -10.50
CA THR A 101 -9.19 -42.09 -10.87
C THR A 101 -9.06 -40.64 -11.33
N GLU A 102 -9.93 -40.17 -12.23
CA GLU A 102 -9.93 -38.77 -12.68
C GLU A 102 -10.13 -37.77 -11.53
N THR A 103 -11.00 -38.08 -10.56
CA THR A 103 -11.20 -37.22 -9.39
C THR A 103 -10.01 -37.23 -8.45
N ASN A 104 -9.33 -38.37 -8.29
CA ASN A 104 -8.13 -38.47 -7.47
C ASN A 104 -6.97 -37.68 -8.09
N GLU A 105 -6.75 -37.80 -9.41
CA GLU A 105 -5.74 -37.01 -10.12
C GLU A 105 -5.98 -35.50 -9.97
N LYS A 106 -7.23 -35.04 -10.10
CA LYS A 106 -7.60 -33.64 -9.87
C LYS A 106 -7.33 -33.21 -8.43
N LEU A 107 -7.59 -34.08 -7.46
CA LEU A 107 -7.37 -33.81 -6.05
C LEU A 107 -5.87 -33.68 -5.75
N GLU A 108 -5.03 -34.54 -6.33
CA GLU A 108 -3.57 -34.46 -6.21
C GLU A 108 -3.01 -33.17 -6.81
N LEU A 109 -3.49 -32.77 -8.00
CA LEU A 109 -3.12 -31.49 -8.63
C LEU A 109 -3.48 -30.30 -7.74
N LEU A 110 -4.71 -30.25 -7.21
CA LEU A 110 -5.15 -29.20 -6.30
C LEU A 110 -4.36 -29.17 -4.99
N GLN A 111 -3.95 -30.34 -4.47
CA GLN A 111 -3.08 -30.43 -3.31
C GLN A 111 -1.70 -29.85 -3.59
N ALA A 112 -1.10 -30.17 -4.74
CA ALA A 112 0.18 -29.64 -5.16
C ALA A 112 0.13 -28.10 -5.33
N ASP A 113 -0.92 -27.59 -5.97
CA ASP A 113 -1.14 -26.14 -6.12
C ASP A 113 -1.29 -25.45 -4.77
N ARG A 114 -2.10 -26.01 -3.87
CA ARG A 114 -2.28 -25.49 -2.50
C ARG A 114 -0.94 -25.39 -1.77
N ASP A 115 -0.09 -26.41 -1.87
CA ASP A 115 1.19 -26.43 -1.17
C ASP A 115 2.19 -25.45 -1.79
N ASN A 116 2.15 -25.27 -3.11
CA ASN A 116 2.90 -24.23 -3.82
C ASN A 116 2.45 -22.82 -3.40
N PHE A 117 1.13 -22.56 -3.33
CA PHE A 117 0.60 -21.28 -2.84
C PHE A 117 1.00 -21.01 -1.39
N LYS A 118 0.95 -22.02 -0.52
CA LYS A 118 1.43 -21.88 0.88
C LYS A 118 2.92 -21.55 0.93
N ALA A 119 3.75 -22.20 0.11
CA ALA A 119 5.17 -21.91 0.04
C ALA A 119 5.46 -20.47 -0.43
N LYS A 120 4.74 -20.01 -1.46
CA LYS A 120 4.82 -18.62 -1.95
C LYS A 120 4.39 -17.61 -0.88
N ALA A 121 3.24 -17.81 -0.25
CA ALA A 121 2.74 -16.94 0.80
C ALA A 121 3.72 -16.85 1.99
N LEU A 122 4.31 -17.98 2.41
CA LEU A 122 5.33 -17.99 3.46
C LEU A 122 6.61 -17.23 3.05
N ALA A 123 7.00 -17.30 1.78
CA ALA A 123 8.14 -16.55 1.26
C ALA A 123 7.85 -15.03 1.25
N GLU A 124 6.67 -14.61 0.79
CA GLU A 124 6.23 -13.22 0.80
C GLU A 124 6.16 -12.66 2.22
N VAL A 125 5.55 -13.40 3.17
CA VAL A 125 5.50 -13.00 4.58
C VAL A 125 6.91 -12.84 5.17
N LYS A 126 7.87 -13.69 4.79
CA LYS A 126 9.27 -13.55 5.22
C LYS A 126 9.92 -12.28 4.64
N VAL A 127 9.64 -11.92 3.39
CA VAL A 127 10.15 -10.68 2.78
C VAL A 127 9.52 -9.47 3.47
N LEU A 128 8.20 -9.43 3.62
CA LEU A 128 7.49 -8.37 4.33
C LEU A 128 8.01 -8.21 5.77
N ALA A 129 8.26 -9.31 6.48
CA ALA A 129 8.84 -9.26 7.82
C ALA A 129 10.26 -8.64 7.82
N LYS A 130 11.09 -8.90 6.80
CA LYS A 130 12.40 -8.26 6.66
C LYS A 130 12.28 -6.77 6.34
N GLU A 131 11.37 -6.39 5.45
CA GLU A 131 11.11 -4.99 5.09
C GLU A 131 10.58 -4.19 6.27
N VAL A 132 9.59 -4.72 7.00
CA VAL A 132 9.07 -4.09 8.22
C VAL A 132 10.16 -3.94 9.27
N LYS A 133 11.04 -4.93 9.45
CA LYS A 133 12.19 -4.81 10.35
C LYS A 133 13.18 -3.73 9.89
N ALA A 134 13.46 -3.63 8.60
CA ALA A 134 14.32 -2.60 8.04
C ALA A 134 13.72 -1.20 8.23
N LEU A 135 12.43 -1.02 7.92
CA LEU A 135 11.69 0.22 8.12
C LEU A 135 11.67 0.65 9.58
N ARG A 136 11.38 -0.28 10.51
CA ARG A 136 11.43 0.00 11.95
C ARG A 136 12.82 0.44 12.41
N LYS A 137 13.90 -0.07 11.79
CA LYS A 137 15.28 0.32 12.10
C LYS A 137 15.65 1.69 11.53
N THR A 138 15.13 2.08 10.37
CA THR A 138 15.47 3.35 9.70
C THR A 138 14.59 4.51 10.15
N GLN A 139 13.33 4.26 10.48
CA GLN A 139 12.37 5.27 10.94
C GLN A 139 12.89 6.20 12.07
N PRO A 140 13.47 5.70 13.17
CA PRO A 140 13.97 6.57 14.24
C PRO A 140 15.15 7.45 13.78
N LYS A 141 16.04 6.93 12.92
CA LYS A 141 17.16 7.70 12.37
C LYS A 141 16.67 8.84 11.48
N LEU A 142 15.64 8.60 10.68
CA LEU A 142 15.02 9.63 9.85
C LEU A 142 14.31 10.68 10.70
N LYS A 143 13.58 10.27 11.75
CA LYS A 143 12.99 11.20 12.72
C LYS A 143 14.05 12.09 13.38
N GLN A 144 15.15 11.51 13.84
CA GLN A 144 16.26 12.28 14.44
C GLN A 144 16.87 13.27 13.45
N LYS A 145 17.08 12.87 12.18
CA LYS A 145 17.57 13.77 11.13
C LYS A 145 16.58 14.90 10.84
N LEU A 146 15.27 14.60 10.82
CA LEU A 146 14.23 15.59 10.63
C LEU A 146 14.21 16.60 11.78
N GLU A 147 14.24 16.14 13.02
CA GLU A 147 14.30 17.01 14.20
C GLU A 147 15.57 17.88 14.21
N ALA A 148 16.72 17.31 13.85
CA ALA A 148 17.97 18.08 13.75
C ALA A 148 17.91 19.15 12.65
N ALA A 149 17.37 18.81 11.48
CA ALA A 149 17.17 19.76 10.40
C ALA A 149 16.17 20.87 10.79
N GLN A 150 15.08 20.52 11.49
CA GLN A 150 14.12 21.50 12.01
C GLN A 150 14.77 22.46 13.00
N ARG A 151 15.56 21.97 13.97
CA ARG A 151 16.29 22.82 14.93
C ARG A 151 17.25 23.78 14.24
N SER A 152 18.05 23.26 13.30
CA SER A 152 18.97 24.09 12.52
C SER A 152 18.24 25.13 11.67
N ASN A 153 17.10 24.78 11.06
CA ASN A 153 16.32 25.73 10.29
C ASN A 153 15.73 26.84 11.19
N THR A 154 15.17 26.49 12.36
CA THR A 154 14.67 27.49 13.31
C THR A 154 15.77 28.41 13.83
N GLU A 155 16.99 27.89 14.01
CA GLU A 155 18.15 28.68 14.42
C GLU A 155 18.59 29.64 13.32
N LEU A 156 18.66 29.18 12.06
CA LEU A 156 18.97 30.03 10.91
C LEU A 156 17.89 31.10 10.68
N GLU A 157 16.61 30.76 10.81
CA GLU A 157 15.51 31.72 10.75
C GLU A 157 15.65 32.79 11.84
N ALA A 158 15.97 32.39 13.08
CA ALA A 158 16.22 33.33 14.17
C ALA A 158 17.43 34.23 13.91
N GLN A 159 18.52 33.70 13.35
CA GLN A 159 19.69 34.50 12.96
C GLN A 159 19.37 35.49 11.84
N ILE A 160 18.58 35.08 10.83
CA ILE A 160 18.13 35.95 9.75
C ILE A 160 17.29 37.10 10.32
N GLU A 161 16.33 36.82 11.19
CA GLU A 161 15.49 37.85 11.82
C GLU A 161 16.31 38.81 12.70
N ARG A 162 17.32 38.31 13.44
CA ARG A 162 18.26 39.17 14.17
C ARG A 162 19.02 40.11 13.23
N LYS A 163 19.62 39.58 12.16
CA LYS A 163 20.36 40.39 11.17
C LYS A 163 19.47 41.38 10.42
N LYS A 164 18.21 41.03 10.15
CA LYS A 164 17.23 41.97 9.58
C LYS A 164 16.98 43.15 10.53
N LYS A 165 16.71 42.88 11.81
CA LYS A 165 16.51 43.92 12.83
C LYS A 165 17.76 44.82 12.98
N GLU A 166 18.95 44.24 13.06
CA GLU A 166 20.21 45.00 13.11
C GLU A 166 20.39 45.89 11.87
N LYS A 167 20.05 45.37 10.69
CA LYS A 167 20.10 46.15 9.45
C LYS A 167 19.09 47.30 9.47
N GLU A 168 17.86 47.04 9.92
CA GLU A 168 16.80 48.06 10.06
C GLU A 168 17.22 49.17 11.03
N GLU A 169 17.74 48.83 12.22
CA GLU A 169 18.26 49.78 13.20
C GLU A 169 19.42 50.60 12.64
N ARG A 170 20.35 49.97 11.92
CA ARG A 170 21.47 50.67 11.26
C ARG A 170 20.98 51.61 10.17
N THR A 171 19.99 51.21 9.36
CA THR A 171 19.41 52.08 8.34
C THR A 171 18.69 53.27 8.95
N LYS A 172 17.96 53.07 10.06
CA LYS A 172 17.29 54.16 10.80
C LYS A 172 18.32 55.18 11.30
N LEU A 173 19.37 54.72 11.97
CA LEU A 173 20.45 55.59 12.45
C LEU A 173 21.09 56.42 11.33
N LEU A 174 21.36 55.80 10.17
CA LEU A 174 21.93 56.51 9.02
C LEU A 174 20.97 57.57 8.46
N LEU A 175 19.66 57.30 8.44
CA LEU A 175 18.65 58.27 8.03
C LEU A 175 18.58 59.44 9.01
N ASP A 176 18.57 59.18 10.33
CA ASP A 176 18.51 60.20 11.37
C ASP A 176 19.73 61.14 11.28
N VAL A 177 20.94 60.58 11.17
CA VAL A 177 22.19 61.35 10.99
C VAL A 177 22.18 62.12 9.67
N GLY A 178 21.66 61.53 8.59
CA GLY A 178 21.52 62.19 7.29
C GLY A 178 20.61 63.42 7.38
N ALA A 179 19.45 63.29 8.04
CA ALA A 179 18.49 64.36 8.22
C ALA A 179 19.03 65.50 9.11
N LEU A 180 19.78 65.17 10.17
CA LEU A 180 20.45 66.16 11.00
C LEU A 180 21.50 66.94 10.21
N ARG A 181 22.35 66.24 9.44
CA ARG A 181 23.38 66.87 8.59
C ARG A 181 22.77 67.79 7.54
N GLU A 182 21.71 67.36 6.86
CA GLU A 182 21.02 68.19 5.86
C GLU A 182 20.44 69.46 6.50
N ARG A 183 19.79 69.34 7.67
CA ARG A 183 19.26 70.48 8.41
C ARG A 183 20.36 71.43 8.90
N LEU A 184 21.50 70.92 9.33
CA LEU A 184 22.66 71.76 9.70
C LEU A 184 23.23 72.52 8.49
N GLN A 185 23.32 71.86 7.32
CA GLN A 185 23.74 72.51 6.08
C GLN A 185 22.77 73.62 5.67
N GLN A 186 21.47 73.41 5.80
CA GLN A 186 20.46 74.44 5.53
C GLN A 186 20.63 75.66 6.44
N CYS A 187 20.98 75.50 7.72
CA CYS A 187 21.27 76.63 8.63
C CYS A 187 22.46 77.49 8.14
N THR A 188 23.33 76.93 7.29
CA THR A 188 24.50 77.62 6.71
C THR A 188 24.20 78.19 5.32
N MET A 189 23.45 77.46 4.49
CA MET A 189 23.07 77.90 3.14
C MET A 189 21.98 78.98 3.16
N ASP A 190 21.05 78.95 4.12
CA ASP A 190 20.01 79.98 4.28
C ASP A 190 20.63 81.37 4.57
N PHE A 191 21.82 81.40 5.16
CA PHE A 191 22.62 82.60 5.35
C PHE A 191 23.27 83.07 4.03
N LEU A 192 23.94 82.16 3.31
CA LEU A 192 24.64 82.49 2.05
C LEU A 192 23.68 82.89 0.91
N ALA A 193 22.52 82.22 0.77
CA ALA A 193 21.59 82.44 -0.33
C ALA A 193 20.83 83.78 -0.25
N LYS A 194 20.75 84.39 0.93
CA LYS A 194 20.12 85.71 1.12
C LYS A 194 21.11 86.86 1.08
N GLU A 195 22.39 86.61 1.36
CA GLU A 195 23.47 87.58 1.15
C GLU A 195 23.58 88.00 -0.33
N ASP A 196 23.38 87.07 -1.26
CA ASP A 196 23.34 87.33 -2.72
C ASP A 196 22.12 88.15 -3.19
N ALA A 197 21.06 88.27 -2.38
CA ALA A 197 19.77 88.83 -2.81
C ALA A 197 19.54 90.31 -2.44
N GLY A 198 20.43 90.93 -1.67
CA GLY A 198 20.14 92.18 -0.96
C GLY A 198 21.24 93.24 -0.99
N GLU A 199 21.78 93.57 -2.16
CA GLU A 199 22.81 94.61 -2.28
C GLU A 199 22.17 96.01 -2.43
N ASN A 200 21.60 96.57 -1.35
CA ASN A 200 21.34 98.02 -1.22
C ASN A 200 21.07 98.42 0.26
N ASP A 201 21.99 99.23 0.80
CA ASP A 201 22.07 99.81 2.17
C ASP A 201 22.87 99.01 3.23
N LYS A 202 24.14 99.40 3.42
CA LYS A 202 25.16 98.67 4.19
C LYS A 202 24.85 98.55 5.69
N ASN A 203 24.13 99.49 6.29
CA ASN A 203 23.77 99.42 7.71
C ASN A 203 22.51 98.59 7.98
N ALA A 204 21.57 98.54 7.04
CA ALA A 204 20.40 97.66 7.13
C ALA A 204 20.79 96.20 6.85
N ALA A 205 21.67 95.97 5.86
CA ALA A 205 22.21 94.65 5.53
C ALA A 205 23.02 94.02 6.68
N VAL A 206 23.79 94.81 7.44
CA VAL A 206 24.56 94.30 8.60
C VAL A 206 23.64 93.91 9.77
N ALA A 207 22.55 94.64 9.99
CA ALA A 207 21.56 94.27 11.02
C ALA A 207 20.78 93.01 10.62
N ASP A 208 20.35 92.90 9.36
CA ASP A 208 19.66 91.73 8.81
C ASP A 208 20.57 90.48 8.83
N ALA A 209 21.85 90.62 8.48
CA ALA A 209 22.84 89.54 8.58
C ALA A 209 23.10 89.12 10.04
N ALA A 210 23.09 90.05 11.00
CA ALA A 210 23.24 89.72 12.42
C ALA A 210 22.02 88.95 12.97
N ASP A 211 20.81 89.32 12.57
CA ASP A 211 19.58 88.60 12.92
C ASP A 211 19.50 87.22 12.24
N LEU A 212 19.97 87.09 11.00
CA LEU A 212 20.10 85.81 10.30
C LEU A 212 21.12 84.87 10.96
N LEU A 213 22.27 85.39 11.42
CA LEU A 213 23.25 84.61 12.18
C LEU A 213 22.72 84.22 13.57
N SER A 214 21.99 85.11 14.24
CA SER A 214 21.36 84.83 15.55
C SER A 214 20.25 83.77 15.45
N THR A 215 19.43 83.83 14.39
CA THR A 215 18.42 82.81 14.10
C THR A 215 19.05 81.49 13.67
N SER A 216 20.15 81.52 12.89
CA SER A 216 20.97 80.35 12.56
C SER A 216 21.54 79.71 13.84
N ASP A 217 22.14 80.49 14.75
CA ASP A 217 22.67 80.00 16.03
C ASP A 217 21.58 79.38 16.92
N SER A 218 20.39 79.97 16.94
CA SER A 218 19.23 79.43 17.66
C SER A 218 18.78 78.10 17.08
N ARG A 219 18.69 77.99 15.73
CA ARG A 219 18.32 76.76 15.01
C ARG A 219 19.39 75.67 15.17
N ILE A 220 20.67 76.02 15.11
CA ILE A 220 21.78 75.11 15.40
C ILE A 220 21.73 74.65 16.86
N GLY A 221 21.33 75.51 17.80
CA GLY A 221 21.09 75.12 19.20
C GLY A 221 20.03 74.05 19.38
N LEU A 222 18.93 74.15 18.63
CA LEU A 222 17.87 73.12 18.62
C LEU A 222 18.37 71.80 18.01
N LEU A 223 19.16 71.86 16.94
CA LEU A 223 19.76 70.67 16.33
C LEU A 223 20.75 69.96 17.28
N ILE A 224 21.51 70.71 18.08
CA ILE A 224 22.39 70.14 19.11
C ILE A 224 21.56 69.39 20.16
N ALA A 225 20.47 69.98 20.63
CA ALA A 225 19.58 69.33 21.60
C ALA A 225 18.92 68.06 21.01
N GLU A 226 18.49 68.11 19.75
CA GLU A 226 17.92 66.94 19.04
C GLU A 226 18.95 65.81 18.90
N ALA A 227 20.20 66.13 18.56
CA ALA A 227 21.27 65.14 18.47
C ALA A 227 21.64 64.52 19.83
N GLN A 228 21.57 65.30 20.92
CA GLN A 228 21.78 64.80 22.27
C GLN A 228 20.64 63.87 22.72
N LEU A 229 19.39 64.20 22.41
CA LEU A 229 18.24 63.31 22.67
C LEU A 229 18.35 62.00 21.88
N LEU A 230 18.75 62.05 20.61
CA LEU A 230 18.99 60.86 19.80
C LEU A 230 20.18 60.02 20.32
N ALA A 231 21.15 60.63 21.02
CA ALA A 231 22.22 59.90 21.70
C ALA A 231 21.74 59.21 23.00
N GLU A 232 20.74 59.80 23.67
CA GLU A 232 20.16 59.33 24.94
C GLU A 232 18.94 58.40 24.79
N GLU A 233 18.28 58.34 23.63
CA GLU A 233 17.15 57.44 23.28
C GLU A 233 17.47 55.92 23.41
N VAL A 234 18.59 55.58 24.02
CA VAL A 234 19.12 54.22 24.24
C VAL A 234 18.91 53.74 25.69
N GLY A 235 18.27 54.53 26.57
CA GLY A 235 18.14 54.23 27.99
C GLY A 235 17.06 53.22 28.42
N ASP A 236 15.88 53.20 27.78
CA ASP A 236 14.71 52.50 28.33
C ASP A 236 14.12 51.49 27.33
N ASP A 237 14.63 50.26 27.35
CA ASP A 237 13.86 49.09 26.91
C ASP A 237 13.92 48.06 28.06
N GLU A 238 13.13 48.33 29.11
CA GLU A 238 12.78 47.33 30.12
C GLU A 238 11.98 46.20 29.45
N GLY A 239 12.64 45.06 29.29
CA GLY A 239 12.01 43.87 28.70
C GLY A 239 12.85 42.61 28.77
N ASP A 240 13.70 42.44 29.81
CA ASP A 240 14.38 41.17 30.09
C ASP A 240 13.47 40.25 30.94
N THR A 241 12.69 39.42 30.26
CA THR A 241 12.29 38.12 30.80
C THR A 241 12.52 37.06 29.72
N PHE A 242 13.69 36.41 29.76
CA PHE A 242 13.80 35.01 30.16
C PHE A 242 15.19 34.48 29.75
N ARG A 243 16.09 34.49 30.72
CA ARG A 243 17.42 33.90 30.64
C ARG A 243 17.30 32.41 30.93
N GLU A 244 17.43 31.57 29.92
CA GLU A 244 17.84 30.18 30.12
C GLU A 244 19.13 29.88 29.35
N SER A 245 20.11 29.49 30.16
CA SER A 245 21.50 29.25 29.82
C SER A 245 21.66 28.10 28.83
N GLN A 246 22.44 28.32 27.77
CA GLN A 246 23.42 27.34 27.33
C GLN A 246 24.56 28.02 26.58
N SER A 247 25.71 28.03 27.26
CA SER A 247 27.01 28.43 26.75
C SER A 247 27.44 27.50 25.61
N HIS A 248 27.59 28.05 24.41
CA HIS A 248 28.61 27.60 23.48
C HIS A 248 29.13 28.80 22.69
N ILE A 249 30.46 28.92 22.74
CA ILE A 249 31.30 29.95 22.17
C ILE A 249 31.05 30.03 20.66
N ASP A 250 30.57 31.16 20.16
CA ASP A 250 30.87 31.59 18.80
C ASP A 250 31.41 33.02 18.85
N GLU A 251 32.72 33.08 18.80
CA GLU A 251 33.60 34.24 18.92
C GLU A 251 33.69 34.99 17.57
N THR A 252 32.58 35.09 16.85
CA THR A 252 32.58 35.69 15.52
C THR A 252 31.43 36.69 15.37
N CYS A 253 31.79 37.96 15.58
CA CYS A 253 31.03 39.15 15.18
C CYS A 253 29.87 39.58 16.11
N SER A 254 30.17 39.77 17.40
CA SER A 254 29.36 40.60 18.29
C SER A 254 29.57 42.09 17.98
N ILE A 255 29.10 42.58 16.83
CA ILE A 255 28.65 43.99 16.78
C ILE A 255 27.25 43.95 17.40
N SER A 256 27.23 43.70 18.71
CA SER A 256 26.03 43.70 19.57
C SER A 256 25.31 45.04 19.43
N LYS A 257 24.05 45.14 19.87
CA LYS A 257 23.35 46.43 20.03
C LYS A 257 24.25 47.52 20.63
N ASP A 258 25.17 47.13 21.50
CA ASP A 258 26.24 47.96 22.07
C ASP A 258 27.12 48.67 21.02
N GLY A 259 27.46 48.01 19.91
CA GLY A 259 28.21 48.59 18.79
C GLY A 259 27.40 49.59 17.98
N ILE A 260 26.10 49.34 17.72
CA ILE A 260 25.21 50.32 17.07
C ILE A 260 25.00 51.54 17.98
N ASN A 261 24.83 51.30 19.28
CA ASN A 261 24.67 52.35 20.28
C ASN A 261 25.96 53.17 20.46
N ALA A 262 27.13 52.52 20.45
CA ALA A 262 28.42 53.20 20.45
C ALA A 262 28.63 54.03 19.17
N LEU A 263 28.26 53.48 18.01
CA LEU A 263 28.31 54.21 16.74
C LEU A 263 27.33 55.40 16.74
N ARG A 264 26.12 55.23 17.29
CA ARG A 264 25.12 56.30 17.44
C ARG A 264 25.68 57.44 18.27
N ARG A 265 26.21 57.16 19.46
CA ARG A 265 26.84 58.19 20.31
C ARG A 265 27.98 58.91 19.58
N PHE A 266 28.90 58.15 18.98
CA PHE A 266 30.03 58.71 18.24
C PHE A 266 29.59 59.62 17.08
N LEU A 267 28.57 59.22 16.30
CA LEU A 267 28.04 60.05 15.22
C LEU A 267 27.34 61.31 15.73
N MET A 268 26.63 61.22 16.86
CA MET A 268 26.01 62.40 17.48
C MET A 268 27.05 63.35 18.07
N ASP A 269 28.11 62.85 18.70
CA ASP A 269 29.22 63.66 19.22
C ASP A 269 29.90 64.44 18.08
N ILE A 270 30.23 63.76 16.96
CA ILE A 270 30.78 64.43 15.77
C ILE A 270 29.81 65.49 15.23
N PHE A 271 28.51 65.18 15.18
CA PHE A 271 27.51 66.14 14.72
C PHE A 271 27.46 67.37 15.63
N VAL A 272 27.46 67.17 16.95
CA VAL A 272 27.45 68.23 17.95
C VAL A 272 28.72 69.09 17.85
N ASP A 273 29.90 68.49 17.71
CA ASP A 273 31.15 69.22 17.50
C ASP A 273 31.10 70.05 16.21
N ASN A 274 30.56 69.48 15.13
CA ASN A 274 30.37 70.18 13.87
C ASN A 274 29.39 71.36 14.02
N ALA A 275 28.26 71.15 14.70
CA ALA A 275 27.30 72.21 14.98
C ALA A 275 27.90 73.34 15.84
N HIS A 276 28.74 73.02 16.82
CA HIS A 276 29.50 74.01 17.59
C HIS A 276 30.49 74.78 16.72
N LEU A 277 31.19 74.12 15.79
CA LEU A 277 32.06 74.80 14.83
C LEU A 277 31.26 75.78 13.96
N HIS A 278 30.09 75.39 13.47
CA HIS A 278 29.21 76.31 12.72
C HIS A 278 28.78 77.53 13.56
N LYS A 279 28.42 77.34 14.84
CA LYS A 279 28.15 78.46 15.77
C LYS A 279 29.35 79.36 15.99
N LEU A 280 30.55 78.79 16.13
CA LEU A 280 31.78 79.57 16.30
C LEU A 280 32.08 80.39 15.03
N VAL A 281 31.89 79.80 13.85
CA VAL A 281 32.01 80.52 12.58
C VAL A 281 30.99 81.65 12.51
N ASN A 282 29.71 81.40 12.82
CA ASN A 282 28.68 82.45 12.88
C ASN A 282 29.06 83.60 13.83
N SER A 283 29.57 83.28 15.03
CA SER A 283 30.05 84.29 15.99
C SER A 283 31.24 85.09 15.47
N LEU A 284 32.18 84.45 14.78
CA LEU A 284 33.33 85.12 14.16
C LEU A 284 32.89 86.02 12.99
N THR A 285 31.98 85.55 12.14
CA THR A 285 31.39 86.33 11.04
C THR A 285 30.63 87.53 11.56
N LEU A 286 29.81 87.38 12.61
CA LEU A 286 29.08 88.48 13.25
C LEU A 286 30.04 89.52 13.86
N LYS A 287 31.13 89.08 14.50
CA LYS A 287 32.19 89.98 15.00
C LYS A 287 32.92 90.71 13.87
N ALA A 288 33.15 90.06 12.73
CA ALA A 288 33.76 90.69 11.56
C ALA A 288 32.84 91.74 10.92
N LEU A 289 31.55 91.43 10.72
CA LEU A 289 30.53 92.36 10.20
C LEU A 289 30.34 93.60 11.11
N LEU A 290 30.36 93.42 12.43
CA LEU A 290 30.31 94.52 13.41
C LEU A 290 31.62 95.33 13.49
N ALA A 291 32.75 94.77 13.07
CA ALA A 291 34.03 95.48 12.99
C ALA A 291 34.11 96.34 11.72
N GLU A 292 33.55 95.86 10.60
CA GLU A 292 33.44 96.62 9.34
C GLU A 292 32.50 97.82 9.47
N SER A 293 31.37 97.72 10.20
CA SER A 293 30.46 98.85 10.44
C SER A 293 31.04 99.96 11.35
N LYS A 294 32.08 99.66 12.14
CA LYS A 294 32.79 100.63 12.99
C LYS A 294 33.93 101.35 12.26
N HIS A 295 34.38 100.85 11.12
CA HIS A 295 35.57 101.37 10.43
C HIS A 295 35.29 102.63 9.57
N ASP A 296 34.02 103.01 9.38
CA ASP A 296 33.60 104.15 8.52
C ASP A 296 33.46 105.51 9.23
N LYS A 297 33.97 105.67 10.46
CA LYS A 297 33.96 106.98 11.17
C LYS A 297 35.32 107.56 11.60
N VAL A 298 36.46 107.01 11.16
CA VAL A 298 37.76 107.68 11.30
C VAL A 298 38.67 107.39 10.11
N GLN A 299 38.81 108.35 9.18
CA GLN A 299 39.88 108.36 8.18
C GLN A 299 41.08 109.17 8.69
N SER A 300 42.30 108.62 8.64
CA SER A 300 43.33 109.01 7.66
C SER A 300 44.76 108.54 8.04
N LYS A 301 45.48 108.01 7.04
CA LYS A 301 46.94 107.72 6.93
C LYS A 301 47.45 106.57 7.83
N GLU A 302 48.04 105.48 7.32
CA GLU A 302 49.13 105.37 6.35
C GLU A 302 49.20 103.93 5.77
N ALA A 303 49.81 103.77 4.60
CA ALA A 303 49.72 102.59 3.74
C ALA A 303 50.66 101.40 4.12
N MET A 304 50.11 100.17 4.08
CA MET A 304 50.62 98.84 3.62
C MET A 304 52.09 98.38 3.89
N PRO A 305 52.41 97.04 3.96
CA PRO A 305 51.74 95.94 3.26
C PRO A 305 51.50 94.62 4.03
N ARG A 306 50.64 93.82 3.40
CA ARG A 306 50.26 92.42 3.66
C ARG A 306 51.45 91.47 3.76
N LYS A 307 51.41 90.53 4.71
CA LYS A 307 51.98 89.17 4.57
C LYS A 307 51.02 88.13 5.11
N SER A 308 50.50 87.31 4.21
CA SER A 308 49.77 86.09 4.51
C SER A 308 50.76 85.02 4.99
N MET A 309 50.35 84.26 6.02
CA MET A 309 51.05 83.05 6.49
C MET A 309 50.11 81.84 6.32
N LEU A 310 49.63 81.64 5.09
CA LEU A 310 48.86 80.47 4.67
C LEU A 310 49.70 79.69 3.66
N HIS A 311 50.80 79.13 4.15
CA HIS A 311 51.60 78.10 3.47
C HIS A 311 52.49 77.38 4.50
N ARG A 312 51.90 76.76 5.52
CA ARG A 312 52.67 75.87 6.38
C ARG A 312 52.05 74.54 6.79
N PHE A 313 50.84 74.23 6.32
CA PHE A 313 50.27 72.89 6.49
C PHE A 313 49.44 72.51 5.25
N LEU A 314 50.15 72.33 4.14
CA LEU A 314 49.88 71.25 3.20
C LEU A 314 50.75 70.07 3.65
#